data_AF-A0A1X6ZEB9-F1
#
_entry.id   AF-A0A1X6ZEB9-F1
#
_cell.length_a   1.000
_cell.length_b   1.000
_cell.length_c   1.000
_cell.angle_alpha   90.00
_cell.angle_beta   90.00
_cell.angle_gamma   90.00
#
_symmetry.space_group_name_H-M   'P 1'
#
loop_
_entity.id
_entity.type
_entity.pdbx_description
1 polymer ?
#
loop_
_entity_poly.entity_id
_entity_poly.type
_entity_poly.pdbx_seq_one_letter_code
_entity_poly.pdbx_strand_id
1 'polypeptide(L)'
;MKTIAAFSNQSGGIIVFGVCDRPRDLIGLTGPLLDEGIQSDLLKTSLVPHPITEFREASVHGIRVAVLQVSPLSNKPCIAAKDLTAGAGQPHMLRQGVIYARRRGQTAAISGSEFVQILQERDESIRHQIFGFLSRGRKVGFDRAIIADASSPGEAEGDVTYFLPYDAAKDLNVIDRANLVDDGGAPAYQIQGNIELTVPAANDPRQPMLPSRAADEIRHRVQQATLNDLPFNSTHLRKIAAHLGFWKTKEGDERHTGYQSMTERPFYFRDGREAVARFAEESPREFLEVCASAQNRARWQETGDAP
;
A
#
# COMPACT_ATOMS: atom_id res chain seq x y z
N MET A 1 -5.47 35.41 -5.85
CA MET A 1 -4.60 34.64 -4.92
C MET A 1 -5.09 34.58 -3.48
N LYS A 2 -5.18 35.68 -2.68
CA LYS A 2 -5.69 35.62 -1.29
C LYS A 2 -7.02 34.87 -1.16
N THR A 3 -7.95 35.18 -2.05
CA THR A 3 -9.29 34.56 -2.07
C THR A 3 -9.23 33.06 -2.33
N ILE A 4 -8.28 32.59 -3.15
CA ILE A 4 -8.08 31.16 -3.41
C ILE A 4 -7.63 30.48 -2.11
N ALA A 5 -6.55 30.97 -1.49
CA ALA A 5 -6.06 30.44 -0.21
C ALA A 5 -7.16 30.44 0.87
N ALA A 6 -7.95 31.51 0.93
CA ALA A 6 -9.04 31.63 1.88
C ALA A 6 -10.19 30.64 1.64
N PHE A 7 -10.55 30.38 0.37
CA PHE A 7 -11.54 29.36 0.04
C PHE A 7 -11.02 27.95 0.35
N SER A 8 -9.75 27.67 0.03
CA SER A 8 -9.09 26.41 0.36
C SER A 8 -9.08 26.09 1.86
N ASN A 9 -8.97 27.11 2.71
CA ASN A 9 -9.01 26.98 4.17
C ASN A 9 -10.42 26.74 4.75
N GLN A 10 -11.48 26.92 3.95
CA GLN A 10 -12.86 26.79 4.39
C GLN A 10 -13.56 25.64 3.64
N SER A 11 -14.74 25.87 3.10
CA SER A 11 -15.54 24.85 2.40
C SER A 11 -15.34 24.91 0.88
N GLY A 12 -14.25 25.52 0.41
CA GLY A 12 -14.07 25.87 -1.00
C GLY A 12 -14.84 27.14 -1.38
N GLY A 13 -14.99 27.36 -2.67
CA GLY A 13 -15.76 28.49 -3.19
C GLY A 13 -15.61 28.69 -4.69
N ILE A 14 -16.34 29.67 -5.21
CA ILE A 14 -16.34 30.02 -6.63
C ILE A 14 -15.94 31.49 -6.77
N ILE A 15 -15.01 31.76 -7.68
CA ILE A 15 -14.62 33.11 -8.10
C ILE A 15 -15.11 33.28 -9.53
N VAL A 16 -15.94 34.31 -9.77
CA VAL A 16 -16.42 34.64 -11.11
C VAL A 16 -15.66 35.89 -11.60
N PHE A 17 -15.04 35.78 -12.77
CA PHE A 17 -14.37 36.88 -13.46
C PHE A 17 -15.25 37.41 -14.59
N GLY A 18 -15.11 38.70 -14.90
CA GLY A 18 -15.97 39.40 -15.86
C GLY A 18 -17.22 40.02 -15.24
N VAL A 19 -17.22 40.22 -13.91
CA VAL A 19 -18.29 40.87 -13.15
C VAL A 19 -17.71 42.08 -12.39
N CYS A 20 -18.38 43.21 -12.45
CA CYS A 20 -18.06 44.40 -11.65
C CYS A 20 -18.32 44.16 -10.15
N ASP A 21 -17.63 44.85 -9.23
CA ASP A 21 -17.89 44.69 -7.78
C ASP A 21 -19.20 45.36 -7.33
N ARG A 22 -19.51 46.54 -7.88
CA ARG A 22 -20.76 47.29 -7.63
C ARG A 22 -21.22 47.97 -8.92
N PRO A 23 -22.41 47.70 -9.46
CA PRO A 23 -23.55 46.97 -8.87
C PRO A 23 -23.58 45.45 -9.16
N ARG A 24 -22.46 44.85 -9.60
CA ARG A 24 -22.36 43.45 -10.07
C ARG A 24 -22.88 43.19 -11.49
N ASP A 25 -22.66 44.16 -12.36
CA ASP A 25 -22.93 44.01 -13.79
C ASP A 25 -21.92 43.10 -14.48
N LEU A 26 -22.40 42.37 -15.49
CA LEU A 26 -21.57 41.57 -16.39
C LEU A 26 -20.83 42.50 -17.35
N ILE A 27 -19.51 42.59 -17.20
CA ILE A 27 -18.63 43.39 -18.08
C ILE A 27 -17.89 42.51 -19.11
N GLY A 28 -17.79 41.21 -18.82
CA GLY A 28 -17.07 40.25 -19.64
C GLY A 28 -15.56 40.28 -19.46
N LEU A 29 -14.89 39.34 -20.13
CA LEU A 29 -13.43 39.23 -20.13
C LEU A 29 -12.82 39.88 -21.37
N THR A 30 -11.88 40.79 -21.17
CA THR A 30 -11.04 41.38 -22.22
C THR A 30 -9.68 40.68 -22.24
N GLY A 31 -9.51 39.68 -23.12
CA GLY A 31 -8.22 39.02 -23.33
C GLY A 31 -8.32 37.50 -23.57
N PRO A 32 -7.21 36.86 -23.97
CA PRO A 32 -7.11 35.40 -24.00
C PRO A 32 -7.24 34.84 -22.58
N LEU A 33 -7.66 33.57 -22.48
CA LEU A 33 -7.71 32.90 -21.20
C LEU A 33 -6.30 32.78 -20.60
N LEU A 34 -6.21 32.81 -19.27
CA LEU A 34 -4.96 32.48 -18.60
C LEU A 34 -4.64 31.01 -18.89
N ASP A 35 -3.41 30.74 -19.30
CA ASP A 35 -2.91 29.39 -19.51
C ASP A 35 -2.97 28.58 -18.20
N GLU A 36 -3.56 27.38 -18.25
CA GLU A 36 -3.76 26.52 -17.08
C GLU A 36 -2.43 26.09 -16.44
N GLY A 37 -1.38 25.88 -17.25
CA GLY A 37 -0.03 25.57 -16.78
C GLY A 37 0.56 26.73 -15.97
N ILE A 38 0.49 27.95 -16.52
CA ILE A 38 0.94 29.17 -15.82
C ILE A 38 0.16 29.37 -14.51
N GLN A 39 -1.15 29.13 -14.51
CA GLN A 39 -1.98 29.23 -13.30
C GLN A 39 -1.55 28.20 -12.24
N SER A 40 -1.41 26.94 -12.65
CA SER A 40 -0.98 25.83 -11.79
C SER A 40 0.38 26.12 -11.16
N ASP A 41 1.35 26.57 -11.96
CA ASP A 41 2.70 26.87 -11.48
C ASP A 41 2.71 28.06 -10.52
N LEU A 42 1.91 29.09 -10.79
CA LEU A 42 1.74 30.20 -9.87
C LEU A 42 1.13 29.73 -8.54
N LEU A 43 0.12 28.87 -8.57
CA LEU A 43 -0.49 28.30 -7.36
C LEU A 43 0.50 27.44 -6.57
N LYS A 44 1.21 26.52 -7.23
CA LYS A 44 2.22 25.63 -6.61
C LYS A 44 3.34 26.42 -5.94
N THR A 45 3.81 27.47 -6.59
CA THR A 45 4.92 28.28 -6.07
C THR A 45 4.49 29.30 -5.01
N SER A 46 3.20 29.64 -4.93
CA SER A 46 2.69 30.67 -4.02
C SER A 46 1.97 30.16 -2.79
N LEU A 47 1.40 28.95 -2.83
CA LEU A 47 0.52 28.42 -1.79
C LEU A 47 0.89 26.97 -1.46
N VAL A 48 0.96 26.66 -0.16
CA VAL A 48 1.30 25.33 0.36
C VAL A 48 0.33 24.98 1.50
N PRO A 49 -0.35 23.81 1.49
CA PRO A 49 -0.44 22.84 0.40
C PRO A 49 -1.07 23.44 -0.87
N HIS A 50 -0.78 22.86 -2.03
CA HIS A 50 -1.28 23.33 -3.31
C HIS A 50 -2.81 23.18 -3.40
N PRO A 51 -3.58 24.28 -3.56
CA PRO A 51 -5.02 24.20 -3.75
C PRO A 51 -5.41 23.56 -5.08
N ILE A 52 -6.42 22.69 -5.04
CA ILE A 52 -7.06 22.17 -6.26
C ILE A 52 -8.03 23.23 -6.78
N THR A 53 -7.87 23.61 -8.05
CA THR A 53 -8.74 24.58 -8.71
C THR A 53 -9.16 24.09 -10.09
N GLU A 54 -10.43 24.32 -10.44
CA GLU A 54 -10.95 24.08 -11.79
C GLU A 54 -11.36 25.41 -12.41
N PHE A 55 -10.87 25.67 -13.62
CA PHE A 55 -11.21 26.87 -14.37
C PHE A 55 -12.15 26.49 -15.52
N ARG A 56 -13.23 27.26 -15.71
CA ARG A 56 -14.20 27.05 -16.79
C ARG A 56 -14.62 28.37 -17.40
N GLU A 57 -14.82 28.38 -18.71
CA GLU A 57 -15.47 29.49 -19.40
C GLU A 57 -16.98 29.26 -19.51
N ALA A 58 -17.72 30.36 -19.43
CA ALA A 58 -19.15 30.36 -19.73
C ALA A 58 -19.51 31.63 -20.51
N SER A 59 -20.59 31.55 -21.30
CA SER A 59 -21.21 32.72 -21.92
C SER A 59 -22.55 32.98 -21.26
N VAL A 60 -22.75 34.18 -20.74
CA VAL A 60 -24.00 34.62 -20.12
C VAL A 60 -24.51 35.82 -20.89
N HIS A 61 -25.67 35.69 -21.54
CA HIS A 61 -26.23 36.73 -22.43
C HIS A 61 -25.26 37.19 -23.54
N GLY A 62 -24.47 36.27 -24.10
CA GLY A 62 -23.46 36.58 -25.11
C GLY A 62 -22.17 37.22 -24.56
N ILE A 63 -22.11 37.46 -23.24
CA ILE A 63 -20.94 38.01 -22.56
C ILE A 63 -20.10 36.85 -22.01
N ARG A 64 -18.81 36.81 -22.39
CA ARG A 64 -17.86 35.80 -21.94
C ARG A 64 -17.42 36.07 -20.50
N VAL A 65 -17.63 35.10 -19.62
CA VAL A 65 -17.19 35.10 -18.21
C VAL A 65 -16.35 33.88 -17.91
N ALA A 66 -15.59 33.94 -16.81
CA ALA A 66 -14.84 32.79 -16.33
C ALA A 66 -15.20 32.46 -14.90
N VAL A 67 -15.20 31.17 -14.60
CA VAL A 67 -15.54 30.61 -13.31
C VAL A 67 -14.35 29.79 -12.83
N LEU A 68 -13.81 30.19 -11.68
CA LEU A 68 -12.75 29.46 -10.99
C LEU A 68 -13.34 28.84 -9.73
N GLN A 69 -13.51 27.52 -9.75
CA GLN A 69 -13.90 26.74 -8.60
C GLN A 69 -12.66 26.35 -7.80
N VAL A 70 -12.71 26.57 -6.49
CA VAL A 70 -11.65 26.23 -5.54
C VAL A 70 -12.19 25.18 -4.59
N SER A 71 -11.55 24.02 -4.56
CA SER A 71 -11.93 22.95 -3.65
C SER A 71 -11.39 23.21 -2.23
N PRO A 72 -12.10 22.75 -1.18
CA PRO A 72 -11.55 22.76 0.17
C PRO A 72 -10.31 21.85 0.23
N LEU A 73 -9.30 22.27 0.99
CA LEU A 73 -8.15 21.40 1.24
C LEU A 73 -8.54 20.23 2.14
N SER A 74 -8.04 19.04 1.79
CA SER A 74 -8.10 17.85 2.64
C SER A 74 -7.30 18.01 3.92
N ASN A 75 -6.13 18.66 3.83
CA ASN A 75 -5.26 18.96 4.95
C ASN A 75 -5.03 20.47 5.07
N LYS A 76 -5.79 21.10 5.97
CA LYS A 76 -5.69 22.53 6.27
C LYS A 76 -4.55 22.80 7.26
N PRO A 77 -3.96 24.01 7.28
CA PRO A 77 -4.27 25.17 6.43
C PRO A 77 -3.39 25.29 5.17
N CYS A 78 -3.93 25.95 4.14
CA CYS A 78 -3.22 26.65 3.09
C CYS A 78 -2.49 27.87 3.65
N ILE A 79 -1.18 27.91 3.45
CA ILE A 79 -0.25 28.96 3.86
C ILE A 79 0.34 29.61 2.61
N ALA A 80 0.54 30.93 2.65
CA ALA A 80 1.29 31.62 1.61
C ALA A 80 2.79 31.30 1.69
N ALA A 81 3.36 30.75 0.61
CA ALA A 81 4.74 30.30 0.57
C ALA A 81 5.73 31.41 0.18
N LYS A 82 5.28 32.44 -0.53
CA LYS A 82 6.08 33.60 -0.93
C LYS A 82 5.27 34.88 -0.91
N ASP A 83 5.97 35.99 -0.82
CA ASP A 83 5.38 37.30 -1.02
C ASP A 83 4.99 37.48 -2.50
N LEU A 84 3.82 38.06 -2.73
CA LEU A 84 3.41 38.56 -4.04
C LEU A 84 2.92 39.99 -3.91
N THR A 85 3.44 40.88 -4.74
CA THR A 85 3.00 42.28 -4.84
C THR A 85 2.22 42.48 -6.13
N ALA A 86 1.29 43.44 -6.14
CA ALA A 86 0.53 43.79 -7.35
C ALA A 86 1.29 44.76 -8.28
N GLY A 87 2.55 45.06 -7.97
CA GLY A 87 3.40 46.05 -8.65
C GLY A 87 4.36 46.74 -7.68
N ALA A 88 5.33 47.51 -8.20
CA ALA A 88 6.25 48.30 -7.38
C ALA A 88 5.47 49.36 -6.57
N GLY A 89 5.65 49.37 -5.25
CA GLY A 89 4.98 50.33 -4.34
C GLY A 89 3.51 49.98 -3.99
N GLN A 90 2.97 48.87 -4.48
CA GLN A 90 1.63 48.40 -4.12
C GLN A 90 1.66 47.48 -2.89
N PRO A 91 0.58 47.44 -2.07
CA PRO A 91 0.52 46.56 -0.91
C PRO A 91 0.62 45.09 -1.32
N HIS A 92 1.26 44.28 -0.46
CA HIS A 92 1.41 42.84 -0.67
C HIS A 92 0.05 42.15 -0.91
N MET A 93 -0.10 41.58 -2.10
CA MET A 93 -1.22 40.72 -2.46
C MET A 93 -1.12 39.38 -1.73
N LEU A 94 0.06 38.83 -1.46
CA LEU A 94 0.26 37.73 -0.51
C LEU A 94 1.47 38.06 0.35
N ARG A 95 1.40 37.67 1.64
CA ARG A 95 2.54 37.74 2.56
C ARG A 95 2.94 36.33 2.97
N GLN A 96 4.22 36.00 2.86
CA GLN A 96 4.76 34.71 3.23
C GLN A 96 4.43 34.36 4.69
N GLY A 97 4.10 33.09 4.94
CA GLY A 97 3.72 32.57 6.25
C GLY A 97 2.31 32.94 6.70
N VAL A 98 1.60 33.82 5.98
CA VAL A 98 0.25 34.25 6.37
C VAL A 98 -0.80 33.26 5.86
N ILE A 99 -1.72 32.91 6.75
CA ILE A 99 -2.92 32.14 6.44
C ILE A 99 -4.09 33.12 6.30
N TYR A 100 -4.85 32.95 5.22
CA TYR A 100 -6.00 33.80 4.92
C TYR A 100 -7.30 33.01 5.12
N ALA A 101 -8.34 33.69 5.60
CA ALA A 101 -9.70 33.17 5.69
C ALA A 101 -10.69 34.19 5.14
N ARG A 102 -11.84 33.71 4.68
CA ARG A 102 -12.90 34.56 4.12
C ARG A 102 -14.03 34.71 5.14
N ARG A 103 -14.36 35.94 5.53
CA ARG A 103 -15.44 36.23 6.48
C ARG A 103 -16.37 37.27 5.85
N ARG A 104 -17.67 36.94 5.73
CA ARG A 104 -18.71 37.87 5.24
C ARG A 104 -18.31 38.61 3.95
N GLY A 105 -17.71 37.91 3.00
CA GLY A 105 -17.28 38.47 1.70
C GLY A 105 -15.91 39.17 1.69
N GLN A 106 -15.23 39.28 2.83
CA GLN A 106 -13.88 39.85 2.94
C GLN A 106 -12.84 38.77 3.21
N THR A 107 -11.66 38.91 2.59
CA THR A 107 -10.53 38.00 2.82
C THR A 107 -9.50 38.70 3.70
N ALA A 108 -9.20 38.12 4.86
CA ALA A 108 -8.28 38.69 5.83
C ALA A 108 -7.33 37.62 6.39
N ALA A 109 -6.24 38.07 7.03
CA ALA A 109 -5.38 37.18 7.79
C ALA A 109 -6.14 36.61 8.99
N ILE A 110 -5.82 35.36 9.36
CA ILE A 110 -6.37 34.75 10.57
C ILE A 110 -5.63 35.22 11.81
N SER A 111 -6.30 35.19 12.96
CA SER A 111 -5.68 35.34 14.27
C SER A 111 -4.98 34.05 14.72
N GLY A 112 -4.17 34.15 15.78
CA GLY A 112 -3.60 32.97 16.43
C GLY A 112 -4.65 32.02 17.00
N SER A 113 -5.78 32.54 17.50
CA SER A 113 -6.89 31.70 18.00
C SER A 113 -7.56 30.90 16.89
N GLU A 114 -7.78 31.52 15.73
CA GLU A 114 -8.32 30.83 14.55
C GLU A 114 -7.33 29.78 14.03
N PHE A 115 -6.03 30.04 14.09
CA PHE A 115 -5.03 29.06 13.70
C PHE A 115 -5.09 27.81 14.58
N VAL A 116 -5.18 27.98 15.91
CA VAL A 116 -5.33 26.85 16.85
C VAL A 116 -6.61 26.07 16.55
N GLN A 117 -7.72 26.77 16.28
CA GLN A 117 -8.98 26.11 15.93
C GLN A 117 -8.85 25.26 14.66
N ILE A 118 -8.21 25.78 13.61
CA ILE A 118 -7.98 25.03 12.36
C ILE A 118 -7.16 23.75 12.62
N LEU A 119 -6.14 23.83 13.49
CA LEU A 119 -5.34 22.66 13.85
C LEU A 119 -6.15 21.63 14.65
N GLN A 120 -6.97 22.08 15.58
CA GLN A 120 -7.84 21.19 16.37
C GLN A 120 -8.88 20.48 15.48
N GLU A 121 -9.54 21.21 14.59
CA GLU A 121 -10.49 20.64 13.62
C GLU A 121 -9.81 19.60 12.71
N ARG A 122 -8.56 19.85 12.30
CA ARG A 122 -7.77 18.89 11.53
C ARG A 122 -7.51 17.63 12.34
N ASP A 123 -7.00 17.78 13.56
CA ASP A 123 -6.64 16.65 14.41
C ASP A 123 -7.88 15.81 14.77
N GLU A 124 -9.02 16.45 15.01
CA GLU A 124 -10.31 15.79 15.20
C GLU A 124 -10.75 15.03 13.96
N SER A 125 -10.62 15.61 12.76
CA SER A 125 -10.94 14.93 11.51
C SER A 125 -10.08 13.67 11.31
N ILE A 126 -8.77 13.76 11.56
CA ILE A 126 -7.86 12.61 11.50
C ILE A 126 -8.26 11.54 12.51
N ARG A 127 -8.57 11.92 13.77
CA ARG A 127 -9.04 10.97 14.79
C ARG A 127 -10.34 10.29 14.36
N HIS A 128 -11.30 11.02 13.81
CA HIS A 128 -12.56 10.46 13.32
C HIS A 128 -12.33 9.48 12.17
N GLN A 129 -11.41 9.80 11.25
CA GLN A 129 -11.03 8.89 10.17
C GLN A 129 -10.41 7.60 10.73
N ILE A 130 -9.45 7.71 11.65
CA ILE A 130 -8.81 6.56 12.32
C ILE A 130 -9.84 5.71 13.05
N PHE A 131 -10.71 6.29 13.88
CA PHE A 131 -11.77 5.55 14.56
C PHE A 131 -12.76 4.92 13.58
N GLY A 132 -13.04 5.59 12.46
CA GLY A 132 -13.83 5.03 11.36
C GLY A 132 -13.18 3.78 10.78
N PHE A 133 -11.86 3.81 10.52
CA PHE A 133 -11.10 2.65 10.06
C PHE A 133 -11.10 1.52 11.10
N LEU A 134 -10.84 1.82 12.37
CA LEU A 134 -10.83 0.83 13.46
C LEU A 134 -12.21 0.21 13.69
N SER A 135 -13.28 1.00 13.63
CA SER A 135 -14.67 0.52 13.76
C SER A 135 -15.05 -0.40 12.61
N ARG A 136 -14.70 -0.04 11.37
CA ARG A 136 -14.85 -0.93 10.21
C ARG A 136 -14.03 -2.21 10.35
N GLY A 137 -12.78 -2.10 10.79
CA GLY A 137 -11.91 -3.24 11.09
C GLY A 137 -12.51 -4.17 12.16
N ARG A 138 -13.13 -3.63 13.21
CA ARG A 138 -13.85 -4.44 14.23
C ARG A 138 -15.08 -5.15 13.67
N LYS A 139 -15.83 -4.50 12.77
CA LYS A 139 -17.05 -5.08 12.17
C LYS A 139 -16.74 -6.15 11.14
N VAL A 140 -15.68 -5.95 10.35
CA VAL A 140 -15.27 -6.84 9.26
C VAL A 140 -14.32 -7.94 9.75
N GLY A 141 -13.55 -7.68 10.81
CA GLY A 141 -12.39 -8.47 11.21
C GLY A 141 -11.13 -7.92 10.53
N PHE A 142 -10.07 -7.64 11.28
CA PHE A 142 -8.78 -7.20 10.70
C PHE A 142 -8.12 -8.31 9.86
N ASP A 143 -8.51 -9.56 10.11
CA ASP A 143 -8.24 -10.77 9.33
C ASP A 143 -8.99 -10.82 7.98
N ARG A 144 -9.86 -9.86 7.69
CA ARG A 144 -10.63 -9.77 6.43
C ARG A 144 -10.49 -8.42 5.72
N ALA A 145 -9.63 -7.54 6.24
CA ALA A 145 -9.38 -6.23 5.65
C ALA A 145 -8.27 -6.30 4.60
N ILE A 146 -8.50 -5.73 3.43
CA ILE A 146 -7.46 -5.54 2.41
C ILE A 146 -6.68 -4.28 2.77
N ILE A 147 -5.37 -4.40 2.97
CA ILE A 147 -4.48 -3.26 3.17
C ILE A 147 -3.84 -2.96 1.81
N ALA A 148 -4.13 -1.77 1.27
CA ALA A 148 -3.44 -1.25 0.09
C ALA A 148 -2.24 -0.44 0.57
N ASP A 149 -1.04 -0.90 0.24
CA ASP A 149 0.19 -0.15 0.47
C ASP A 149 0.55 0.64 -0.79
N ALA A 150 0.36 1.96 -0.72
CA ALA A 150 0.74 2.89 -1.77
C ALA A 150 2.15 3.48 -1.56
N SER A 151 2.90 3.02 -0.55
CA SER A 151 4.22 3.55 -0.19
C SER A 151 5.39 2.87 -0.90
N SER A 152 5.14 1.77 -1.61
CA SER A 152 6.13 1.09 -2.46
C SER A 152 6.01 1.61 -3.89
N PRO A 153 6.88 2.51 -4.36
CA PRO A 153 6.91 2.89 -5.76
C PRO A 153 7.59 1.75 -6.53
N GLY A 154 6.79 0.81 -7.03
CA GLY A 154 7.16 0.10 -8.25
C GLY A 154 7.32 1.12 -9.37
N GLU A 155 8.27 0.91 -10.27
CA GLU A 155 8.75 1.87 -11.29
C GLU A 155 7.71 2.29 -12.35
N ALA A 156 6.42 2.01 -12.13
CA ALA A 156 5.31 2.48 -12.95
C ALA A 156 4.22 3.09 -12.06
N GLU A 157 3.78 4.28 -12.45
CA GLU A 157 2.65 5.00 -11.88
C GLU A 157 1.40 4.09 -11.84
N GLY A 158 1.09 3.49 -10.68
CA GLY A 158 -0.13 2.69 -10.48
C GLY A 158 0.00 1.38 -9.69
N ASP A 159 1.20 0.90 -9.37
CA ASP A 159 1.36 -0.37 -8.64
C ASP A 159 1.08 -0.21 -7.14
N VAL A 160 -0.20 -0.30 -6.76
CA VAL A 160 -0.63 -0.44 -5.37
C VAL A 160 -0.56 -1.92 -4.98
N THR A 161 0.26 -2.25 -3.99
CA THR A 161 0.34 -3.62 -3.47
C THR A 161 -0.83 -3.87 -2.53
N TYR A 162 -1.71 -4.80 -2.89
CA TYR A 162 -2.83 -5.22 -2.06
C TYR A 162 -2.45 -6.44 -1.21
N PHE A 163 -2.47 -6.29 0.10
CA PHE A 163 -2.35 -7.40 1.04
C PHE A 163 -3.74 -7.97 1.31
N LEU A 164 -3.99 -9.18 0.78
CA LEU A 164 -5.22 -9.92 1.03
C LEU A 164 -4.99 -10.99 2.09
N PRO A 165 -5.86 -11.07 3.11
CA PRO A 165 -5.83 -12.19 4.04
C PRO A 165 -6.32 -13.48 3.37
N TYR A 166 -5.84 -14.62 3.88
CA TYR A 166 -6.07 -15.96 3.31
C TYR A 166 -7.55 -16.27 3.05
N ASP A 167 -8.43 -15.94 4.01
CA ASP A 167 -9.86 -16.21 3.90
C ASP A 167 -10.56 -15.38 2.81
N ALA A 168 -10.02 -14.21 2.44
CA ALA A 168 -10.53 -13.43 1.32
C ALA A 168 -9.92 -13.89 -0.01
N ALA A 169 -8.68 -14.37 0.01
CA ALA A 169 -7.98 -14.86 -1.18
C ALA A 169 -8.50 -16.22 -1.67
N LYS A 170 -8.94 -17.11 -0.77
CA LYS A 170 -9.40 -18.47 -1.13
C LYS A 170 -10.64 -18.49 -2.02
N ASP A 171 -11.50 -17.49 -1.90
CA ASP A 171 -12.75 -17.36 -2.66
C ASP A 171 -12.55 -16.51 -3.94
N LEU A 172 -11.32 -16.08 -4.22
CA LEU A 172 -11.01 -15.19 -5.32
C LEU A 172 -10.79 -16.01 -6.61
N ASN A 173 -11.70 -15.86 -7.56
CA ASN A 173 -11.57 -16.45 -8.89
C ASN A 173 -10.58 -15.63 -9.72
N VAL A 174 -9.32 -16.07 -9.76
CA VAL A 174 -8.30 -15.47 -10.62
C VAL A 174 -8.50 -15.95 -12.05
N ILE A 175 -8.87 -15.04 -12.94
CA ILE A 175 -9.06 -15.34 -14.36
C ILE A 175 -7.77 -15.01 -15.11
N ASP A 176 -7.00 -16.04 -15.46
CA ASP A 176 -5.77 -15.91 -16.28
C ASP A 176 -6.12 -15.69 -17.77
N ARG A 177 -7.21 -16.32 -18.25
CA ARG A 177 -7.75 -16.15 -19.62
C ARG A 177 -9.28 -16.28 -19.62
N ALA A 178 -9.98 -15.35 -20.26
CA ALA A 178 -11.44 -15.37 -20.39
C ALA A 178 -11.86 -15.62 -21.84
N ASN A 179 -12.89 -16.46 -22.05
CA ASN A 179 -13.72 -16.42 -23.25
C ASN A 179 -14.98 -15.62 -22.91
N LEU A 180 -15.27 -14.56 -23.67
CA LEU A 180 -16.51 -13.81 -23.51
C LEU A 180 -17.69 -14.70 -23.91
N VAL A 181 -18.71 -14.73 -23.04
CA VAL A 181 -20.01 -15.35 -23.31
C VAL A 181 -21.06 -14.29 -23.01
N ASP A 182 -21.87 -13.94 -24.00
CA ASP A 182 -22.81 -12.80 -23.93
C ASP A 182 -23.99 -13.06 -22.98
N ASP A 183 -24.23 -14.31 -22.55
CA ASP A 183 -25.35 -14.66 -21.68
C ASP A 183 -24.93 -15.63 -20.55
N GLY A 184 -25.29 -15.28 -19.32
CA GLY A 184 -25.21 -16.18 -18.14
C GLY A 184 -23.87 -16.22 -17.39
N GLY A 185 -22.96 -15.27 -17.61
CA GLY A 185 -21.68 -15.19 -16.89
C GLY A 185 -21.86 -14.94 -15.39
N ALA A 186 -21.12 -15.67 -14.54
CA ALA A 186 -21.03 -15.39 -13.11
C ALA A 186 -20.30 -14.06 -12.86
N PRO A 187 -20.67 -13.27 -11.84
CA PRO A 187 -19.98 -12.02 -11.53
C PRO A 187 -18.51 -12.29 -11.21
N ALA A 188 -17.61 -11.69 -11.98
CA ALA A 188 -16.17 -11.79 -11.80
C ALA A 188 -15.55 -10.40 -11.60
N TYR A 189 -14.58 -10.29 -10.69
CA TYR A 189 -13.81 -9.07 -10.49
C TYR A 189 -12.47 -9.20 -11.22
N GLN A 190 -12.13 -8.22 -12.06
CA GLN A 190 -10.85 -8.18 -12.77
C GLN A 190 -9.83 -7.38 -11.95
N ILE A 191 -8.76 -8.03 -11.51
CA ILE A 191 -7.58 -7.37 -10.93
C ILE A 191 -6.54 -7.24 -12.03
N GLN A 192 -6.20 -6.01 -12.43
CA GLN A 192 -5.08 -5.73 -13.34
C GLN A 192 -3.85 -5.37 -12.49
N GLY A 193 -2.83 -6.23 -12.48
CA GLY A 193 -1.59 -6.01 -11.74
C GLY A 193 -0.84 -7.31 -11.43
N ASN A 194 0.39 -7.20 -10.91
CA ASN A 194 1.17 -8.35 -10.45
C ASN A 194 0.66 -8.80 -9.07
N ILE A 195 0.07 -10.00 -9.00
CA ILE A 195 -0.40 -10.58 -7.75
C ILE A 195 0.71 -11.46 -7.16
N GLU A 196 1.42 -10.95 -6.16
CA GLU A 196 2.33 -11.76 -5.35
C GLU A 196 1.58 -12.37 -4.16
N LEU A 197 1.21 -13.65 -4.29
CA LEU A 197 0.68 -14.43 -3.17
C LEU A 197 1.83 -14.73 -2.20
N THR A 198 2.03 -13.87 -1.20
CA THR A 198 2.99 -14.13 -0.13
C THR A 198 2.39 -15.16 0.82
N VAL A 199 2.78 -16.41 0.61
CA VAL A 199 2.53 -17.48 1.58
C VAL A 199 3.85 -18.21 1.83
N PRO A 200 4.27 -18.43 3.09
CA PRO A 200 3.48 -18.43 4.34
C PRO A 200 3.31 -17.07 5.05
N ALA A 201 2.26 -16.95 5.89
CA ALA A 201 2.03 -15.77 6.71
C ALA A 201 3.23 -15.53 7.66
N ALA A 202 3.93 -14.40 7.49
CA ALA A 202 5.15 -14.10 8.24
C ALA A 202 4.96 -14.08 9.77
N ASN A 203 3.72 -13.88 10.24
CA ASN A 203 3.36 -13.80 11.66
C ASN A 203 2.76 -15.10 12.23
N ASP A 204 2.72 -16.21 11.49
CA ASP A 204 2.26 -17.49 12.06
C ASP A 204 3.26 -17.95 13.15
N PRO A 205 2.82 -18.19 14.41
CA PRO A 205 3.70 -18.59 15.50
C PRO A 205 4.46 -19.90 15.24
N ARG A 206 3.97 -20.74 14.32
CA ARG A 206 4.60 -22.00 13.90
C ARG A 206 5.74 -21.80 12.89
N GLN A 207 5.94 -20.57 12.42
CA GLN A 207 6.98 -20.16 11.47
C GLN A 207 7.07 -21.06 10.23
N PRO A 208 5.98 -21.20 9.45
CA PRO A 208 5.98 -22.01 8.25
C PRO A 208 7.00 -21.51 7.22
N MET A 209 7.73 -22.44 6.60
CA MET A 209 8.67 -22.15 5.52
C MET A 209 8.46 -23.07 4.31
N LEU A 210 8.70 -22.52 3.12
CA LEU A 210 8.73 -23.30 1.89
C LEU A 210 9.86 -24.34 1.92
N PRO A 211 9.73 -25.46 1.18
CA PRO A 211 10.67 -26.59 1.27
C PRO A 211 12.13 -26.24 0.98
N SER A 212 12.38 -25.32 0.04
CA SER A 212 13.74 -24.87 -0.29
C SER A 212 14.36 -24.10 0.87
N ARG A 213 13.69 -23.04 1.34
CA ARG A 213 14.14 -22.23 2.48
C ARG A 213 14.28 -23.05 3.75
N ALA A 214 13.32 -23.94 4.02
CA ALA A 214 13.36 -24.86 5.15
C ALA A 214 14.60 -25.76 5.12
N ALA A 215 14.96 -26.28 3.95
CA ALA A 215 16.15 -27.12 3.80
C ALA A 215 17.44 -26.29 3.96
N ASP A 216 17.46 -25.06 3.44
CA ASP A 216 18.61 -24.15 3.54
C ASP A 216 18.90 -23.74 4.99
N GLU A 217 17.85 -23.45 5.78
CA GLU A 217 17.97 -23.06 7.19
C GLU A 217 18.70 -24.13 8.02
N ILE A 218 18.36 -25.41 7.85
CA ILE A 218 18.95 -26.50 8.62
C ILE A 218 20.16 -27.14 7.95
N ARG A 219 20.50 -26.71 6.72
CA ARG A 219 21.54 -27.33 5.88
C ARG A 219 22.87 -27.46 6.61
N HIS A 220 23.32 -26.37 7.24
CA HIS A 220 24.62 -26.34 7.91
C HIS A 220 24.69 -27.36 9.06
N ARG A 221 23.61 -27.48 9.86
CA ARG A 221 23.54 -28.45 10.97
C ARG A 221 23.56 -29.89 10.48
N VAL A 222 22.76 -30.19 9.45
CA VAL A 222 22.72 -31.52 8.84
C VAL A 222 24.08 -31.89 8.23
N GLN A 223 24.73 -30.94 7.56
CA GLN A 223 26.06 -31.16 6.97
C GLN A 223 27.13 -31.41 8.03
N GLN A 224 27.10 -30.69 9.15
CA GLN A 224 28.01 -30.97 10.27
C GLN A 224 27.80 -32.37 10.85
N ALA A 225 26.55 -32.79 11.05
CA ALA A 225 26.23 -34.11 11.60
C ALA A 225 26.58 -35.26 10.64
N THR A 226 26.57 -35.00 9.33
CA THR A 226 26.86 -35.99 8.27
C THR A 226 28.27 -35.85 7.68
N LEU A 227 29.19 -35.15 8.36
CA LEU A 227 30.58 -34.93 7.93
C LEU A 227 30.72 -34.32 6.51
N ASN A 228 29.77 -33.49 6.10
CA ASN A 228 29.65 -32.86 4.77
C ASN A 228 29.42 -33.83 3.59
N ASP A 229 29.11 -35.10 3.85
CA ASP A 229 28.96 -36.12 2.79
C ASP A 229 27.64 -36.04 2.02
N LEU A 230 26.69 -35.22 2.49
CA LEU A 230 25.38 -35.05 1.86
C LEU A 230 25.12 -33.60 1.39
N PRO A 231 24.87 -33.38 0.08
CA PRO A 231 24.33 -32.12 -0.41
C PRO A 231 22.84 -31.99 -0.05
N PHE A 232 22.55 -31.61 1.19
CA PHE A 232 21.20 -31.53 1.73
C PHE A 232 20.32 -30.51 0.99
N ASN A 233 19.11 -30.91 0.60
CA ASN A 233 18.16 -30.11 -0.18
C ASN A 233 16.71 -30.47 0.17
N SER A 234 15.74 -29.80 -0.47
CA SER A 234 14.30 -29.97 -0.20
C SER A 234 13.79 -31.40 -0.47
N THR A 235 14.39 -32.15 -1.39
CA THR A 235 14.06 -33.55 -1.67
C THR A 235 14.50 -34.45 -0.51
N HIS A 236 15.69 -34.22 0.04
CA HIS A 236 16.17 -34.93 1.22
C HIS A 236 15.29 -34.63 2.44
N LEU A 237 14.95 -33.35 2.65
CA LEU A 237 14.02 -32.92 3.70
C LEU A 237 12.67 -33.65 3.59
N ARG A 238 12.10 -33.77 2.38
CA ARG A 238 10.84 -34.49 2.14
C ARG A 238 10.93 -35.97 2.53
N LYS A 239 12.01 -36.66 2.16
CA LYS A 239 12.23 -38.08 2.49
C LYS A 239 12.34 -38.31 3.98
N ILE A 240 13.14 -37.49 4.68
CA ILE A 240 13.30 -37.60 6.13
C ILE A 240 12.00 -37.27 6.85
N ALA A 241 11.30 -36.21 6.44
CA ALA A 241 10.00 -35.88 7.03
C ALA A 241 8.95 -36.99 6.84
N ALA A 242 9.01 -37.72 5.72
CA ALA A 242 8.15 -38.89 5.51
C ALA A 242 8.55 -40.06 6.44
N HIS A 243 9.85 -40.33 6.62
CA HIS A 243 10.37 -41.34 7.55
C HIS A 243 9.99 -41.05 9.00
N LEU A 244 10.08 -39.79 9.42
CA LEU A 244 9.66 -39.32 10.74
C LEU A 244 8.12 -39.29 10.91
N GLY A 245 7.37 -39.64 9.87
CA GLY A 245 5.91 -39.74 9.92
C GLY A 245 5.19 -38.40 9.96
N PHE A 246 5.79 -37.33 9.45
CA PHE A 246 5.14 -36.01 9.38
C PHE A 246 4.09 -35.95 8.26
N TRP A 247 4.23 -36.79 7.24
CA TRP A 247 3.30 -36.87 6.10
C TRP A 247 2.34 -38.07 6.23
N LYS A 248 1.52 -38.11 7.29
CA LYS A 248 0.48 -39.16 7.47
C LYS A 248 -0.69 -39.00 6.50
N THR A 249 -1.01 -37.76 6.14
CA THR A 249 -2.01 -37.41 5.14
C THR A 249 -1.39 -36.50 4.08
N LYS A 250 -2.10 -36.24 2.99
CA LYS A 250 -1.68 -35.27 1.97
C LYS A 250 -1.50 -33.86 2.57
N GLU A 251 -2.20 -33.57 3.67
CA GLU A 251 -2.23 -32.28 4.35
C GLU A 251 -1.07 -32.08 5.34
N GLY A 252 -0.35 -33.15 5.68
CA GLY A 252 0.67 -33.15 6.73
C GLY A 252 0.07 -33.51 8.09
N ASP A 253 0.74 -33.12 9.16
CA ASP A 253 0.36 -33.45 10.54
C ASP A 253 0.06 -32.22 11.40
N GLU A 254 -0.08 -31.04 10.76
CA GLU A 254 -0.39 -29.72 11.33
C GLU A 254 0.60 -29.17 12.36
N ARG A 255 1.52 -30.01 12.84
CA ARG A 255 2.54 -29.71 13.84
C ARG A 255 3.92 -29.54 13.23
N HIS A 256 4.34 -30.46 12.36
CA HIS A 256 5.67 -30.45 11.74
C HIS A 256 5.59 -30.02 10.28
N THR A 257 4.52 -30.42 9.60
CA THR A 257 4.29 -30.15 8.18
C THR A 257 2.86 -29.73 7.90
N GLY A 258 2.69 -28.96 6.83
CA GLY A 258 1.37 -28.54 6.34
C GLY A 258 1.33 -28.48 4.83
N TYR A 259 0.13 -28.45 4.28
CA TYR A 259 -0.11 -28.36 2.85
C TYR A 259 -1.00 -27.16 2.51
N GLN A 260 -0.57 -26.37 1.53
CA GLN A 260 -1.35 -25.25 1.03
C GLN A 260 -2.23 -25.70 -0.12
N SER A 261 -3.55 -25.62 0.05
CA SER A 261 -4.53 -25.98 -1.00
C SER A 261 -4.46 -25.06 -2.22
N MET A 262 -4.27 -23.75 -2.05
CA MET A 262 -4.26 -22.79 -3.16
C MET A 262 -3.05 -22.87 -4.09
N THR A 263 -1.85 -23.11 -3.55
CA THR A 263 -0.61 -23.20 -4.35
C THR A 263 -0.17 -24.64 -4.59
N GLU A 264 -0.92 -25.61 -4.06
CA GLU A 264 -0.60 -27.04 -4.06
C GLU A 264 0.80 -27.37 -3.50
N ARG A 265 1.34 -26.50 -2.63
CA ARG A 265 2.70 -26.60 -2.10
C ARG A 265 2.73 -27.05 -0.64
N PRO A 266 3.64 -27.97 -0.28
CA PRO A 266 3.91 -28.27 1.11
C PRO A 266 4.75 -27.17 1.77
N PHE A 267 4.64 -27.05 3.09
CA PHE A 267 5.52 -26.21 3.92
C PHE A 267 5.89 -26.94 5.22
N TYR A 268 6.96 -26.48 5.86
CA TYR A 268 7.53 -27.06 7.07
C TYR A 268 7.49 -26.04 8.20
N PHE A 269 6.92 -26.43 9.34
CA PHE A 269 6.95 -25.63 10.56
C PHE A 269 8.29 -25.75 11.27
N ARG A 270 8.54 -24.85 12.21
CA ARG A 270 9.77 -24.84 13.01
C ARG A 270 10.03 -26.19 13.68
N ASP A 271 9.03 -26.75 14.37
CA ASP A 271 9.13 -28.06 15.04
C ASP A 271 9.57 -29.17 14.08
N GLY A 272 9.05 -29.17 12.85
CA GLY A 272 9.42 -30.15 11.84
C GLY A 272 10.87 -30.01 11.37
N ARG A 273 11.34 -28.77 11.18
CA ARG A 273 12.73 -28.50 10.80
C ARG A 273 13.70 -28.87 11.92
N GLU A 274 13.37 -28.52 13.16
CA GLU A 274 14.17 -28.87 14.33
C GLU A 274 14.23 -30.38 14.56
N ALA A 275 13.12 -31.10 14.37
CA ALA A 275 13.09 -32.56 14.49
C ALA A 275 13.95 -33.26 13.42
N VAL A 276 13.94 -32.77 12.18
CA VAL A 276 14.82 -33.28 11.10
C VAL A 276 16.28 -33.02 11.43
N ALA A 277 16.63 -31.83 11.90
CA ALA A 277 18.00 -31.49 12.27
C ALA A 277 18.48 -32.35 13.46
N ARG A 278 17.63 -32.54 14.46
CA ARG A 278 17.93 -33.39 15.62
C ARG A 278 18.13 -34.84 15.24
N PHE A 279 17.29 -35.37 14.33
CA PHE A 279 17.47 -36.74 13.83
C PHE A 279 18.82 -36.93 13.11
N ALA A 280 19.28 -35.91 12.36
CA ALA A 280 20.61 -35.95 11.77
C ALA A 280 21.72 -36.00 12.82
N GLU A 281 21.58 -35.25 13.93
CA GLU A 281 22.55 -35.16 15.02
C GLU A 281 22.56 -36.43 15.90
N GLU A 282 21.40 -37.00 16.22
CA GLU A 282 21.25 -38.15 17.12
C GLU A 282 21.49 -39.49 16.40
N SER A 283 21.17 -39.59 15.12
CA SER A 283 21.30 -40.83 14.34
C SER A 283 21.78 -40.57 12.91
N PRO A 284 23.04 -40.10 12.72
CA PRO A 284 23.57 -39.78 11.39
C PRO A 284 23.54 -40.95 10.40
N ARG A 285 23.74 -42.18 10.91
CA ARG A 285 23.71 -43.41 10.11
C ARG A 285 22.34 -43.66 9.49
N GLU A 286 21.32 -43.70 10.32
CA GLU A 286 19.94 -43.91 9.89
C GLU A 286 19.47 -42.76 8.98
N PHE A 287 19.88 -41.52 9.30
CA PHE A 287 19.60 -40.35 8.47
C PHE A 287 20.12 -40.53 7.03
N LEU A 288 21.37 -40.96 6.88
CA LEU A 288 21.97 -41.21 5.56
C LEU A 288 21.32 -42.39 4.84
N GLU A 289 20.95 -43.46 5.55
CA GLU A 289 20.25 -44.60 4.94
C GLU A 289 18.93 -44.21 4.28
N VAL A 290 18.18 -43.31 4.92
CA VAL A 290 16.86 -42.87 4.46
C VAL A 290 16.95 -41.94 3.25
N CYS A 291 17.88 -40.98 3.23
CA CYS A 291 17.87 -39.91 2.24
C CYS A 291 18.96 -40.01 1.16
N ALA A 292 20.09 -40.68 1.42
CA ALA A 292 21.26 -40.68 0.54
C ALA A 292 21.15 -41.67 -0.63
N SER A 293 21.78 -41.30 -1.75
CA SER A 293 21.93 -42.17 -2.93
C SER A 293 22.79 -43.40 -2.61
N ALA A 294 22.68 -44.47 -3.42
CA ALA A 294 23.51 -45.67 -3.25
C ALA A 294 25.03 -45.36 -3.29
N GLN A 295 25.42 -44.38 -4.10
CA GLN A 295 26.81 -43.93 -4.22
C GLN A 295 27.30 -43.19 -2.97
N ASN A 296 26.46 -42.36 -2.34
CA ASN A 296 26.80 -41.66 -1.10
C ASN A 296 26.81 -42.61 0.10
N ARG A 297 25.95 -43.63 0.11
CA ARG A 297 25.98 -44.70 1.10
C ARG A 297 27.27 -45.52 1.05
N ALA A 298 27.73 -45.88 -0.15
CA ALA A 298 28.99 -46.60 -0.34
C ALA A 298 30.21 -45.77 0.13
N ARG A 299 30.25 -44.48 -0.22
CA ARG A 299 31.32 -43.57 0.26
C ARG A 299 31.39 -43.49 1.77
N TRP A 300 30.25 -43.38 2.44
CA TRP A 300 30.21 -43.28 3.90
C TRP A 300 30.60 -44.59 4.60
N GLN A 301 30.30 -45.74 3.99
CA GLN A 301 30.75 -47.05 4.47
C GLN A 301 32.27 -47.25 4.32
N GLU A 302 32.91 -46.59 3.35
CA GLU A 302 34.36 -46.63 3.13
C GLU A 302 35.13 -45.72 4.10
N THR A 303 34.56 -44.58 4.53
CA THR A 303 35.20 -43.62 5.45
C THR A 303 35.14 -44.06 6.93
N GLY A 304 35.07 -45.36 7.20
CA GLY A 304 34.66 -46.01 8.46
C GLY A 304 35.41 -45.67 9.75
N ASP A 305 35.38 -44.40 10.18
CA ASP A 305 35.69 -43.96 11.54
C ASP A 305 34.63 -42.93 11.96
N ALA A 306 33.82 -43.31 12.94
CA ALA A 306 33.01 -42.38 13.70
C ALA A 306 33.83 -41.90 14.92
N PRO A 307 33.60 -40.69 15.46
CA PRO A 307 33.65 -40.55 16.91
C PRO A 307 32.56 -41.41 17.58
#